data_AF-A0AAP8KJT6-F1
#
_entry.id   AF-A0AAP8KJT6-F1
#
_cell.length_a   1.000
_cell.length_b   1.000
_cell.length_c   1.000
_cell.angle_alpha   90.00
_cell.angle_beta   90.00
_cell.angle_gamma   90.00
#
_symmetry.space_group_name_H-M   'P 1'
#
loop_
_entity.id
_entity.type
_entity.pdbx_description
1 polymer ?
#
loop_
_entity_poly.entity_id
_entity_poly.type
_entity_poly.pdbx_seq_one_letter_code
_entity_poly.pdbx_strand_id
1 'polypeptide(L)'
;MGASKYLLDQMAGQPLGPLAKSKIEAFRKLENDDYGRASTSGDPRDLFMLKVKEEELFALQKLLTAPKDMPALAMLNSLIESRSIYSKNITPGQGYSSNTQRAKLMKRNVASHLTLAPAQRMLLKAGAVHVFRGYNPLSAGSREIGNYLAEYAEGRGQKSLHVLVLASKGQQAQFAGIGRASVSTEIEKTDIKSAMAGVLPFFAAASEHKEWSLFDVRPLLGSAKTLANGNSSVQGMIQGYDFVLVIPDGSATSDL
;
A
#
# COMPACT_ATOMS: atom_id res chain seq x y z
N MET A 1 -3.93 11.05 1.03
CA MET A 1 -3.63 10.36 -0.25
C MET A 1 -2.36 10.96 -0.81
N GLY A 2 -1.33 10.14 -1.02
CA GLY A 2 0.01 10.64 -1.40
C GLY A 2 0.65 11.56 -0.36
N ALA A 3 1.82 12.12 -0.71
CA ALA A 3 2.64 12.95 0.17
C ALA A 3 3.02 14.30 -0.49
N SER A 4 2.11 14.90 -1.27
CA SER A 4 2.40 16.10 -2.08
C SER A 4 2.95 17.25 -1.24
N LYS A 5 2.29 17.58 -0.12
CA LYS A 5 2.74 18.63 0.82
C LYS A 5 4.19 18.44 1.22
N TYR A 6 4.47 17.27 1.78
CA TYR A 6 5.79 16.89 2.26
C TYR A 6 6.83 16.99 1.14
N LEU A 7 6.55 16.43 -0.04
CA LEU A 7 7.49 16.47 -1.16
C LEU A 7 7.73 17.90 -1.65
N LEU A 8 6.69 18.74 -1.73
CA LEU A 8 6.81 20.14 -2.13
C LEU A 8 7.62 20.95 -1.10
N ASP A 9 7.40 20.73 0.19
CA ASP A 9 8.17 21.37 1.26
C ASP A 9 9.65 20.93 1.23
N GLN A 10 9.92 19.63 1.02
CA GLN A 10 11.29 19.12 0.87
C GLN A 10 12.00 19.67 -0.38
N MET A 11 11.27 19.82 -1.49
CA MET A 11 11.80 20.42 -2.72
C MET A 11 12.11 21.90 -2.51
N ALA A 12 11.27 22.66 -1.81
CA ALA A 12 11.51 24.08 -1.53
C ALA A 12 12.78 24.33 -0.71
N GLY A 13 13.21 23.35 0.10
CA GLY A 13 14.47 23.39 0.84
C GLY A 13 15.73 23.13 0.00
N GLN A 14 15.60 22.79 -1.29
CA GLN A 14 16.75 22.48 -2.16
C GLN A 14 17.36 23.75 -2.80
N PRO A 15 18.64 23.72 -3.24
CA PRO A 15 19.32 24.86 -3.87
C PRO A 15 18.90 25.12 -5.33
N LEU A 16 17.63 25.44 -5.53
CA LEU A 16 16.96 25.56 -6.82
C LEU A 16 17.28 26.85 -7.59
N GLY A 17 17.15 26.81 -8.92
CA GLY A 17 17.09 28.03 -9.75
C GLY A 17 15.84 28.89 -9.48
N PRO A 18 15.86 30.20 -9.77
CA PRO A 18 14.75 31.11 -9.43
C PRO A 18 13.39 30.70 -10.01
N LEU A 19 13.37 30.22 -11.26
CA LEU A 19 12.14 29.77 -11.91
C LEU A 19 11.55 28.51 -11.27
N ALA A 20 12.41 27.52 -10.98
CA ALA A 20 11.98 26.29 -10.30
C ALA A 20 11.46 26.59 -8.88
N LYS A 21 12.17 27.46 -8.15
CA LYS A 21 11.75 27.93 -6.82
C LYS A 21 10.37 28.59 -6.87
N SER A 22 10.18 29.54 -7.79
CA SER A 22 8.89 30.23 -7.98
C SER A 22 7.75 29.25 -8.28
N LYS A 23 7.99 28.27 -9.16
CA LYS A 23 6.98 27.27 -9.52
C LYS A 23 6.65 26.31 -8.38
N ILE A 24 7.64 25.91 -7.57
CA ILE A 24 7.42 25.09 -6.38
C ILE A 24 6.62 25.86 -5.33
N GLU A 25 6.92 27.14 -5.09
CA GLU A 25 6.13 27.96 -4.16
C GLU A 25 4.69 28.14 -4.65
N ALA A 26 4.47 28.31 -5.95
CA ALA A 26 3.13 28.32 -6.52
C ALA A 26 2.39 26.98 -6.28
N PHE A 27 3.07 25.84 -6.44
CA PHE A 27 2.50 24.53 -6.13
C PHE A 27 2.23 24.33 -4.64
N ARG A 28 3.07 24.84 -3.74
CA ARG A 28 2.81 24.81 -2.29
C ARG A 28 1.56 25.59 -1.92
N LYS A 29 1.37 26.77 -2.53
CA LYS A 29 0.14 27.55 -2.34
C LYS A 29 -1.08 26.77 -2.83
N LEU A 30 -1.03 26.23 -4.04
CA LEU A 30 -2.11 25.40 -4.58
C LEU A 30 -2.38 24.18 -3.69
N GLU A 31 -1.34 23.50 -3.23
CA GLU A 31 -1.47 22.35 -2.35
C GLU A 31 -2.21 22.69 -1.06
N ASN A 32 -1.87 23.81 -0.41
CA ASN A 32 -2.58 24.27 0.78
C ASN A 32 -4.06 24.62 0.48
N ASP A 33 -4.31 25.32 -0.63
CA ASP A 33 -5.68 25.71 -1.04
C ASP A 33 -6.55 24.47 -1.36
N ASP A 34 -5.98 23.49 -2.07
CA ASP A 34 -6.62 22.22 -2.42
C ASP A 34 -6.83 21.34 -1.18
N TYR A 35 -5.86 21.28 -0.26
CA TYR A 35 -6.02 20.58 1.02
C TYR A 35 -7.11 21.20 1.88
N GLY A 36 -7.19 22.54 1.92
CA GLY A 36 -8.27 23.26 2.62
C GLY A 36 -9.65 22.91 2.05
N ARG A 37 -9.80 22.88 0.73
CA ARG A 37 -11.05 22.42 0.08
C ARG A 37 -11.38 20.97 0.39
N ALA A 38 -10.41 20.07 0.26
CA ALA A 38 -10.58 18.65 0.54
C ALA A 38 -10.95 18.40 2.00
N SER A 39 -10.41 19.18 2.93
CA SER A 39 -10.75 19.10 4.36
C SER A 39 -12.18 19.55 4.63
N THR A 40 -12.63 20.61 3.96
CA THR A 40 -14.02 21.09 4.06
C THR A 40 -15.01 20.10 3.44
N SER A 41 -14.72 19.57 2.25
CA SER A 41 -15.62 18.62 1.56
C SER A 41 -15.55 17.20 2.10
N GLY A 42 -14.42 16.83 2.71
CA GLY A 42 -14.03 15.44 3.02
C GLY A 42 -13.59 14.65 1.79
N ASP A 43 -13.63 15.22 0.59
CA ASP A 43 -13.43 14.49 -0.67
C ASP A 43 -11.94 14.45 -1.06
N PRO A 44 -11.31 13.26 -1.14
CA PRO A 44 -9.92 13.17 -1.58
C PRO A 44 -9.70 13.64 -3.02
N ARG A 45 -10.74 13.72 -3.86
CA ARG A 45 -10.65 14.22 -5.25
C ARG A 45 -10.29 15.70 -5.31
N ASP A 46 -10.49 16.44 -4.23
CA ASP A 46 -10.12 17.85 -4.12
C ASP A 46 -8.64 18.08 -3.83
N LEU A 47 -7.87 17.02 -3.55
CA LEU A 47 -6.44 17.14 -3.26
C LEU A 47 -5.64 17.54 -4.50
N PHE A 48 -4.57 18.31 -4.27
CA PHE A 48 -3.60 18.72 -5.30
C PHE A 48 -3.13 17.56 -6.18
N MET A 49 -2.88 16.39 -5.59
CA MET A 49 -2.40 15.22 -6.33
C MET A 49 -3.36 14.77 -7.44
N LEU A 50 -4.67 14.97 -7.27
CA LEU A 50 -5.67 14.60 -8.24
C LEU A 50 -6.08 15.76 -9.14
N LYS A 51 -5.91 17.00 -8.68
CA LYS A 51 -6.33 18.20 -9.42
C LYS A 51 -5.25 18.86 -10.26
N VAL A 52 -3.98 18.75 -9.87
CA VAL A 52 -2.89 19.34 -10.64
C VAL A 52 -2.85 18.71 -12.04
N LYS A 53 -2.72 19.57 -13.04
CA LYS A 53 -2.53 19.18 -14.43
C LYS A 53 -1.16 18.55 -14.61
N GLU A 54 -1.09 17.51 -15.42
CA GLU A 54 0.15 16.76 -15.63
C GLU A 54 1.21 17.62 -16.33
N GLU A 55 0.77 18.49 -17.24
CA GLU A 55 1.59 19.44 -17.98
C GLU A 55 2.30 20.42 -17.04
N GLU A 56 1.66 20.80 -15.93
CA GLU A 56 2.26 21.68 -14.93
C GLU A 56 3.42 21.01 -14.20
N LEU A 57 3.27 19.73 -13.83
CA LEU A 57 4.32 18.95 -13.20
C LEU A 57 5.50 18.74 -14.16
N PHE A 58 5.24 18.43 -15.43
CA PHE A 58 6.29 18.30 -16.43
C PHE A 58 6.96 19.63 -16.78
N ALA A 59 6.23 20.75 -16.70
CA ALA A 59 6.83 22.07 -16.84
C ALA A 59 7.84 22.34 -15.71
N LEU A 60 7.54 21.95 -14.47
CA LEU A 60 8.51 22.02 -13.38
C LEU A 60 9.69 21.06 -13.62
N GLN A 61 9.43 19.83 -14.10
CA GLN A 61 10.48 18.85 -14.39
C GLN A 61 11.52 19.40 -15.38
N LYS A 62 11.07 20.11 -16.42
CA LYS A 62 11.94 20.77 -17.41
C LYS A 62 12.81 21.91 -16.84
N LEU A 63 12.47 22.44 -15.66
CA LEU A 63 13.27 23.47 -14.97
C LEU A 63 14.37 22.88 -14.08
N LEU A 64 14.31 21.58 -13.77
CA LEU A 64 15.22 20.89 -12.85
C LEU A 64 16.28 20.11 -13.64
N THR A 65 17.23 20.83 -14.24
CA THR A 65 18.20 20.24 -15.18
C THR A 65 19.64 20.19 -14.64
N ALA A 66 19.97 21.00 -13.63
CA ALA A 66 21.33 21.05 -13.11
C ALA A 66 21.61 19.91 -12.11
N PRO A 67 22.88 19.51 -11.91
CA PRO A 67 23.23 18.48 -10.93
C PRO A 67 22.70 18.76 -9.51
N LYS A 68 22.69 20.04 -9.10
CA LYS A 68 22.16 20.49 -7.80
C LYS A 68 20.63 20.32 -7.66
N ASP A 69 19.91 20.21 -8.78
CA ASP A 69 18.45 20.06 -8.80
C ASP A 69 18.03 18.58 -8.72
N MET A 70 18.96 17.64 -8.87
CA MET A 70 18.67 16.20 -8.93
C MET A 70 17.90 15.66 -7.72
N PRO A 71 18.17 16.11 -6.47
CA PRO A 71 17.33 15.72 -5.32
C PRO A 71 15.88 16.16 -5.49
N ALA A 72 15.63 17.40 -5.91
CA ALA A 72 14.28 17.91 -6.16
C ALA A 72 13.61 17.20 -7.34
N LEU A 73 14.36 16.91 -8.41
CA LEU A 73 13.87 16.16 -9.55
C LEU A 73 13.42 14.74 -9.15
N ALA A 74 14.17 14.06 -8.29
CA ALA A 74 13.79 12.74 -7.77
C ALA A 74 12.48 12.79 -6.94
N MET A 75 12.31 13.82 -6.12
CA MET A 75 11.08 14.06 -5.35
C MET A 75 9.89 14.36 -6.29
N LEU A 76 10.09 15.19 -7.30
CA LEU A 76 9.06 15.50 -8.31
C LEU A 76 8.67 14.26 -9.11
N ASN A 77 9.63 13.43 -9.52
CA ASN A 77 9.34 12.18 -10.24
C ASN A 77 8.52 11.22 -9.37
N SER A 78 8.81 11.16 -8.06
CA SER A 78 8.02 10.37 -7.10
C SER A 78 6.60 10.91 -6.95
N LEU A 79 6.42 12.24 -6.98
CA LEU A 79 5.12 12.89 -6.98
C LEU A 79 4.32 12.59 -8.26
N ILE A 80 4.95 12.71 -9.43
CA ILE A 80 4.35 12.40 -10.74
C ILE A 80 3.87 10.95 -10.79
N GLU A 81 4.71 10.02 -10.35
CA GLU A 81 4.35 8.60 -10.33
C GLU A 81 3.21 8.30 -9.35
N SER A 82 3.26 8.90 -8.15
CA SER A 82 2.18 8.78 -7.16
C SER A 82 0.85 9.30 -7.72
N ARG A 83 0.85 10.47 -8.37
CA ARG A 83 -0.31 11.01 -9.07
C ARG A 83 -0.83 10.02 -10.10
N SER A 84 0.04 9.50 -10.99
CA SER A 84 -0.36 8.56 -12.03
C SER A 84 -1.06 7.32 -11.45
N ILE A 85 -0.56 6.78 -10.33
CA ILE A 85 -1.18 5.66 -9.63
C ILE A 85 -2.58 6.03 -9.14
N TYR A 86 -2.75 7.17 -8.47
CA TYR A 86 -4.04 7.57 -7.89
C TYR A 86 -5.05 8.02 -8.95
N SER A 87 -4.62 8.69 -10.03
CA SER A 87 -5.48 9.00 -11.17
C SER A 87 -6.04 7.72 -11.80
N LYS A 88 -5.21 6.69 -12.01
CA LYS A 88 -5.67 5.37 -12.46
C LYS A 88 -6.60 4.70 -11.45
N ASN A 89 -6.36 4.87 -10.15
CA ASN A 89 -7.17 4.26 -9.10
C ASN A 89 -8.61 4.78 -9.11
N ILE A 90 -8.80 6.07 -9.38
CA ILE A 90 -10.13 6.70 -9.43
C ILE A 90 -10.79 6.61 -10.81
N THR A 91 -10.04 6.20 -11.84
CA THR A 91 -10.56 6.05 -13.20
C THR A 91 -11.22 4.69 -13.36
N PRO A 92 -12.50 4.62 -13.74
CA PRO A 92 -13.19 3.35 -13.96
C PRO A 92 -12.43 2.44 -14.93
N GLY A 93 -12.31 1.15 -14.58
CA GLY A 93 -11.61 0.14 -15.38
C GLY A 93 -10.09 0.15 -15.29
N GLN A 94 -9.46 1.11 -14.59
CA GLN A 94 -8.00 1.21 -14.50
C GLN A 94 -7.40 0.72 -13.17
N GLY A 95 -8.21 0.16 -12.27
CA GLY A 95 -7.77 -0.32 -10.96
C GLY A 95 -6.62 -1.34 -11.03
N TYR A 96 -6.66 -2.29 -11.98
CA TYR A 96 -5.56 -3.26 -12.17
C TYR A 96 -4.24 -2.59 -12.56
N SER A 97 -4.29 -1.63 -13.48
CA SER A 97 -3.11 -0.87 -13.91
C SER A 97 -2.55 -0.03 -12.76
N SER A 98 -3.43 0.62 -11.98
CA SER A 98 -3.06 1.34 -10.75
C SER A 98 -2.32 0.42 -9.76
N ASN A 99 -2.90 -0.74 -9.44
CA ASN A 99 -2.32 -1.69 -8.48
C ASN A 99 -0.99 -2.24 -8.99
N THR A 100 -0.90 -2.60 -10.27
CA THR A 100 0.34 -3.11 -10.87
C THR A 100 1.45 -2.06 -10.86
N GLN A 101 1.13 -0.80 -11.15
CA GLN A 101 2.11 0.30 -11.07
C GLN A 101 2.55 0.54 -9.61
N ARG A 102 1.61 0.55 -8.66
CA ARG A 102 1.92 0.67 -7.23
C ARG A 102 2.85 -0.45 -6.75
N ALA A 103 2.55 -1.70 -7.12
CA ALA A 103 3.38 -2.86 -6.79
C ALA A 103 4.80 -2.73 -7.35
N LYS A 104 4.95 -2.27 -8.61
CA LYS A 104 6.26 -2.00 -9.23
C LYS A 104 7.04 -0.92 -8.49
N LEU A 105 6.38 0.18 -8.11
CA LEU A 105 7.01 1.26 -7.34
C LEU A 105 7.52 0.73 -5.99
N MET A 106 6.68 0.01 -5.24
CA MET A 106 7.07 -0.59 -3.95
C MET A 106 8.28 -1.52 -4.08
N LYS A 107 8.31 -2.37 -5.11
CA LYS A 107 9.44 -3.27 -5.39
C LYS A 107 10.72 -2.53 -5.68
N ARG A 108 10.68 -1.48 -6.52
CA ARG A 108 11.88 -0.67 -6.82
C ARG A 108 12.42 0.01 -5.57
N ASN A 109 11.54 0.58 -4.74
CA ASN A 109 11.96 1.24 -3.49
C ASN A 109 12.68 0.26 -2.56
N VAL A 110 12.16 -0.96 -2.42
CA VAL A 110 12.82 -1.99 -1.60
C VAL A 110 14.07 -2.56 -2.27
N ALA A 111 14.08 -2.74 -3.58
CA ALA A 111 15.28 -3.18 -4.32
C ALA A 111 16.44 -2.21 -4.15
N SER A 112 16.18 -0.90 -4.20
CA SER A 112 17.18 0.14 -3.91
C SER A 112 17.72 0.00 -2.48
N HIS A 113 16.86 -0.24 -1.49
CA HIS A 113 17.29 -0.45 -0.11
C HIS A 113 18.14 -1.72 0.06
N LEU A 114 17.69 -2.84 -0.52
CA LEU A 114 18.42 -4.12 -0.48
C LEU A 114 19.76 -4.06 -1.22
N THR A 115 19.90 -3.20 -2.23
CA THR A 115 21.19 -3.00 -2.91
C THR A 115 22.20 -2.30 -1.99
N LEU A 116 21.74 -1.37 -1.16
CA LEU A 116 22.59 -0.65 -0.20
C LEU A 116 22.88 -1.48 1.07
N ALA A 117 22.00 -2.43 1.40
CA ALA A 117 22.10 -3.26 2.60
C ALA A 117 21.76 -4.74 2.35
N PRO A 118 22.52 -5.46 1.50
CA PRO A 118 22.14 -6.79 0.98
C PRO A 118 22.14 -7.92 2.03
N ALA A 119 22.79 -7.74 3.18
CA ALA A 119 22.93 -8.76 4.22
C ALA A 119 22.01 -8.54 5.44
N GLN A 120 21.13 -7.53 5.41
CA GLN A 120 20.29 -7.20 6.57
C GLN A 120 19.01 -8.04 6.61
N ARG A 121 18.65 -8.48 7.83
CA ARG A 121 17.30 -8.97 8.10
C ARG A 121 16.34 -7.79 7.95
N MET A 122 15.26 -7.98 7.20
CA MET A 122 14.26 -6.94 6.96
C MET A 122 12.91 -7.38 7.52
N LEU A 123 12.29 -6.51 8.31
CA LEU A 123 10.89 -6.61 8.68
C LEU A 123 10.08 -5.61 7.84
N LEU A 124 9.17 -6.11 7.01
CA LEU A 124 8.25 -5.30 6.23
C LEU A 124 6.84 -5.42 6.80
N LYS A 125 6.25 -4.28 7.21
CA LYS A 125 4.83 -4.19 7.54
C LYS A 125 4.09 -3.51 6.40
N ALA A 126 3.12 -4.21 5.81
CA ALA A 126 2.23 -3.66 4.79
C ALA A 126 0.85 -4.33 4.87
N GLY A 127 -0.13 -3.80 4.13
CA GLY A 127 -1.46 -4.41 4.07
C GLY A 127 -1.41 -5.85 3.55
N ALA A 128 -2.35 -6.69 4.00
CA ALA A 128 -2.38 -8.13 3.73
C ALA A 128 -2.13 -8.47 2.25
N VAL A 129 -2.90 -7.86 1.35
CA VAL A 129 -2.77 -8.06 -0.11
C VAL A 129 -1.34 -7.79 -0.61
N HIS A 130 -0.64 -6.80 -0.06
CA HIS A 130 0.71 -6.43 -0.50
C HIS A 130 1.80 -7.41 -0.03
N VAL A 131 1.62 -8.06 1.11
CA VAL A 131 2.59 -9.04 1.63
C VAL A 131 2.34 -10.45 1.12
N PHE A 132 1.35 -10.66 0.27
CA PHE A 132 1.01 -11.97 -0.28
C PHE A 132 2.14 -12.56 -1.15
N ARG A 133 2.46 -13.86 -0.95
CA ARG A 133 3.34 -14.65 -1.83
C ARG A 133 2.57 -15.15 -3.05
N GLY A 134 3.15 -15.06 -4.24
CA GLY A 134 2.45 -15.40 -5.49
C GLY A 134 1.58 -14.25 -6.03
N TYR A 135 0.51 -14.61 -6.72
CA TYR A 135 -0.53 -13.67 -7.13
C TYR A 135 -1.46 -13.40 -5.96
N ASN A 136 -1.71 -12.12 -5.67
CA ASN A 136 -2.65 -11.74 -4.62
C ASN A 136 -4.10 -12.13 -4.98
N PRO A 137 -5.01 -12.17 -4.00
CA PRO A 137 -6.34 -12.74 -4.21
C PRO A 137 -7.36 -11.75 -4.80
N LEU A 138 -6.93 -10.53 -5.18
CA LEU A 138 -7.82 -9.59 -5.87
C LEU A 138 -8.17 -10.13 -7.27
N SER A 139 -9.36 -9.82 -7.77
CA SER A 139 -9.94 -10.40 -9.00
C SER A 139 -9.07 -10.29 -10.26
N ALA A 140 -8.16 -9.32 -10.33
CA ALA A 140 -7.22 -9.15 -11.43
C ALA A 140 -5.80 -9.68 -11.15
N GLY A 141 -5.52 -10.14 -9.91
CA GLY A 141 -4.28 -10.77 -9.46
C GLY A 141 -3.00 -10.00 -9.79
N SER A 142 -2.43 -9.28 -8.83
CA SER A 142 -1.08 -8.69 -8.98
C SER A 142 -0.03 -9.43 -8.17
N ARG A 143 1.18 -9.53 -8.71
CA ARG A 143 2.36 -9.95 -7.94
C ARG A 143 2.85 -8.76 -7.13
N GLU A 144 2.59 -8.76 -5.83
CA GLU A 144 2.90 -7.65 -4.94
C GLU A 144 4.34 -7.69 -4.42
N ILE A 145 4.66 -6.81 -3.48
CA ILE A 145 5.99 -6.74 -2.85
C ILE A 145 6.33 -8.03 -2.07
N GLY A 146 5.35 -8.67 -1.45
CA GLY A 146 5.52 -9.95 -0.77
C GLY A 146 6.11 -11.01 -1.70
N ASN A 147 5.48 -11.23 -2.85
CA ASN A 147 6.00 -12.13 -3.87
C ASN A 147 7.43 -11.78 -4.29
N TYR A 148 7.72 -10.50 -4.55
CA TYR A 148 9.08 -10.10 -4.95
C TYR A 148 10.12 -10.47 -3.89
N LEU A 149 9.81 -10.27 -2.61
CA LEU A 149 10.72 -10.60 -1.52
C LEU A 149 10.89 -12.10 -1.29
N ALA A 150 9.83 -12.89 -1.51
CA ALA A 150 9.92 -14.33 -1.48
C ALA A 150 10.92 -14.84 -2.53
N GLU A 151 10.74 -14.44 -3.80
CA GLU A 151 11.62 -14.81 -4.92
C GLU A 151 13.05 -14.26 -4.74
N TYR A 152 13.18 -13.02 -4.24
CA TYR A 152 14.48 -12.40 -3.98
C TYR A 152 15.29 -13.19 -2.95
N ALA A 153 14.63 -13.64 -1.87
CA ALA A 153 15.24 -14.44 -0.82
C ALA A 153 15.58 -15.85 -1.33
N GLU A 154 14.63 -16.51 -1.98
CA GLU A 154 14.83 -17.87 -2.53
C GLU A 154 15.98 -17.91 -3.53
N GLY A 155 16.04 -16.96 -4.46
CA GLY A 155 17.15 -16.83 -5.43
C GLY A 155 18.53 -16.59 -4.82
N ARG A 156 18.60 -16.35 -3.50
CA ARG A 156 19.84 -16.18 -2.72
C ARG A 156 20.05 -17.29 -1.68
N GLY A 157 19.25 -18.35 -1.72
CA GLY A 157 19.28 -19.41 -0.69
C GLY A 157 18.86 -18.90 0.70
N GLN A 158 18.15 -17.78 0.77
CA GLN A 158 17.62 -17.20 2.00
C GLN A 158 16.14 -17.57 2.18
N LYS A 159 15.61 -17.30 3.37
CA LYS A 159 14.21 -17.57 3.72
C LYS A 159 13.43 -16.25 3.83
N SER A 160 12.17 -16.28 3.37
CA SER A 160 11.17 -15.25 3.64
C SER A 160 10.13 -15.80 4.61
N LEU A 161 9.54 -14.93 5.42
CA LEU A 161 8.43 -15.28 6.32
C LEU A 161 7.26 -14.32 6.11
N HIS A 162 6.08 -14.88 5.85
CA HIS A 162 4.87 -14.15 5.55
C HIS A 162 3.82 -14.42 6.63
N VAL A 163 3.43 -13.38 7.36
CA VAL A 163 2.48 -13.47 8.47
C VAL A 163 1.27 -12.60 8.17
N LEU A 164 0.09 -13.22 8.10
CA LEU A 164 -1.18 -12.51 8.06
C LEU A 164 -1.63 -12.20 9.48
N VAL A 165 -1.96 -10.95 9.77
CA VAL A 165 -2.49 -10.53 11.08
C VAL A 165 -3.83 -9.86 10.87
N LEU A 166 -4.88 -10.42 11.47
CA LEU A 166 -6.25 -9.94 11.33
C LEU A 166 -7.01 -10.12 12.64
N ALA A 167 -8.00 -9.27 12.88
CA ALA A 167 -9.00 -9.50 13.91
C ALA A 167 -10.26 -10.12 13.28
N SER A 168 -10.89 -11.06 14.01
CA SER A 168 -12.06 -11.81 13.52
C SER A 168 -13.39 -11.08 13.75
N LYS A 169 -13.44 -10.19 14.74
CA LYS A 169 -14.55 -9.28 15.07
C LYS A 169 -14.02 -8.07 15.83
N GLY A 170 -14.92 -7.18 16.23
CA GLY A 170 -14.61 -5.97 16.98
C GLY A 170 -14.74 -4.74 16.09
N GLN A 171 -13.90 -3.75 16.33
CA GLN A 171 -13.92 -2.46 15.67
C GLN A 171 -12.62 -2.21 14.88
N GLN A 172 -12.72 -1.45 13.79
CA GLN A 172 -11.60 -0.93 13.02
C GLN A 172 -11.81 0.57 12.74
N ALA A 173 -10.70 1.29 12.62
CA ALA A 173 -10.73 2.67 12.18
C ALA A 173 -10.86 2.72 10.65
N GLN A 174 -11.86 3.44 10.14
CA GLN A 174 -12.08 3.63 8.71
C GLN A 174 -11.85 5.09 8.33
N PHE A 175 -11.27 5.29 7.14
CA PHE A 175 -11.11 6.61 6.55
C PHE A 175 -12.47 7.27 6.32
N ALA A 176 -12.71 8.42 6.96
CA ALA A 176 -13.98 9.13 6.93
C ALA A 176 -14.00 10.35 5.98
N GLY A 177 -12.89 10.60 5.28
CA GLY A 177 -12.68 11.76 4.44
C GLY A 177 -11.44 12.56 4.84
N ILE A 178 -10.98 13.44 3.96
CA ILE A 178 -9.85 14.34 4.25
C ILE A 178 -10.26 15.33 5.35
N GLY A 179 -9.35 15.61 6.29
CA GLY A 179 -9.58 16.54 7.40
C GLY A 179 -10.58 16.06 8.45
N ARG A 180 -11.00 14.78 8.40
CA ARG A 180 -11.95 14.18 9.33
C ARG A 180 -11.25 13.13 10.20
N ALA A 181 -11.64 13.06 11.47
CA ALA A 181 -11.24 11.96 12.33
C ALA A 181 -11.69 10.63 11.72
N SER A 182 -10.93 9.57 11.98
CA SER A 182 -11.34 8.23 11.58
C SER A 182 -12.67 7.86 12.27
N VAL A 183 -13.50 7.06 11.61
CA VAL A 183 -14.73 6.54 12.21
C VAL A 183 -14.50 5.10 12.64
N SER A 184 -14.90 4.77 13.86
CA SER A 184 -14.96 3.39 14.30
C SER A 184 -16.10 2.69 13.56
N THR A 185 -15.79 1.61 12.88
CA THR A 185 -16.76 0.73 12.24
C THR A 185 -16.51 -0.70 12.69
N GLU A 186 -17.52 -1.55 12.60
CA GLU A 186 -17.32 -2.97 12.82
C GLU A 186 -16.29 -3.50 11.82
N ILE A 187 -15.43 -4.41 12.28
CA ILE A 187 -14.60 -5.18 11.37
C ILE A 187 -15.53 -5.93 10.43
N GLU A 188 -15.42 -5.62 9.14
CA GLU A 188 -16.23 -6.27 8.11
C GLU A 188 -16.03 -7.78 8.22
N LYS A 189 -17.12 -8.49 8.51
CA LYS A 189 -17.14 -9.93 8.31
C LYS A 189 -16.86 -10.15 6.83
N THR A 190 -15.70 -10.71 6.54
CA THR A 190 -15.30 -11.02 5.17
C THR A 190 -16.37 -11.95 4.60
N ASP A 191 -17.13 -11.48 3.61
CA ASP A 191 -18.16 -12.31 3.00
C ASP A 191 -17.51 -13.43 2.16
N ILE A 192 -18.28 -14.47 1.86
CA ILE A 192 -17.80 -15.58 1.04
C ILE A 192 -17.42 -15.17 -0.40
N LYS A 193 -17.80 -13.96 -0.84
CA LYS A 193 -17.52 -13.42 -2.18
C LYS A 193 -16.29 -12.52 -2.20
N SER A 194 -15.74 -12.18 -1.03
CA SER A 194 -14.57 -11.33 -0.89
C SER A 194 -13.34 -12.05 -1.41
N ALA A 195 -12.43 -11.27 -2.00
CA ALA A 195 -11.09 -11.73 -2.35
C ALA A 195 -10.39 -12.41 -1.15
N MET A 196 -10.67 -11.95 0.07
CA MET A 196 -10.07 -12.48 1.29
C MET A 196 -10.89 -13.59 1.96
N ALA A 197 -11.94 -14.13 1.34
CA ALA A 197 -12.81 -15.14 1.94
C ALA A 197 -12.07 -16.40 2.45
N GLY A 198 -10.87 -16.68 1.94
CA GLY A 198 -10.00 -17.74 2.42
C GLY A 198 -9.57 -17.63 3.88
N VAL A 199 -9.79 -16.47 4.53
CA VAL A 199 -9.52 -16.30 5.97
C VAL A 199 -10.60 -16.92 6.86
N LEU A 200 -11.80 -17.17 6.32
CA LEU A 200 -12.97 -17.60 7.10
C LEU A 200 -12.76 -18.92 7.87
N PRO A 201 -12.09 -19.96 7.34
CA PRO A 201 -11.80 -21.17 8.11
C PRO A 201 -10.95 -20.90 9.36
N PHE A 202 -10.02 -19.94 9.30
CA PHE A 202 -9.21 -19.55 10.45
C PHE A 202 -10.03 -18.80 11.49
N PHE A 203 -10.97 -17.95 11.07
CA PHE A 203 -11.90 -17.29 11.99
C PHE A 203 -12.83 -18.30 12.68
N ALA A 204 -13.34 -19.28 11.93
CA ALA A 204 -14.16 -20.35 12.49
C ALA A 204 -13.38 -21.17 13.53
N ALA A 205 -12.17 -21.61 13.21
CA ALA A 205 -11.31 -22.33 14.15
C ALA A 205 -10.93 -21.48 15.38
N ALA A 206 -10.63 -20.19 15.20
CA ALA A 206 -10.27 -19.30 16.30
C ALA A 206 -11.46 -18.96 17.21
N SER A 207 -12.70 -19.09 16.73
CA SER A 207 -13.91 -18.71 17.48
C SER A 207 -14.15 -19.53 18.75
N GLU A 208 -13.52 -20.71 18.85
CA GLU A 208 -13.53 -21.56 20.03
C GLU A 208 -12.63 -21.01 21.16
N HIS A 209 -11.79 -20.01 20.86
CA HIS A 209 -10.80 -19.46 21.78
C HIS A 209 -11.08 -17.98 22.07
N LYS A 210 -10.86 -17.57 23.33
CA LYS A 210 -10.93 -16.16 23.75
C LYS A 210 -9.60 -15.42 23.64
N GLU A 211 -8.52 -16.16 23.35
CA GLU A 211 -7.16 -15.67 23.22
C GLU A 211 -6.74 -15.56 21.75
N TRP A 212 -5.58 -15.00 21.48
CA TRP A 212 -5.04 -14.92 20.13
C TRP A 212 -4.67 -16.31 19.61
N SER A 213 -5.05 -16.62 18.37
CA SER A 213 -4.74 -17.90 17.74
C SER A 213 -3.70 -17.73 16.64
N LEU A 214 -2.59 -18.45 16.74
CA LEU A 214 -1.57 -18.52 15.70
C LEU A 214 -1.66 -19.85 14.97
N PHE A 215 -1.97 -19.81 13.68
CA PHE A 215 -2.04 -20.98 12.81
C PHE A 215 -0.76 -21.07 11.98
N ASP A 216 -0.02 -22.18 12.12
CA ASP A 216 1.06 -22.55 11.21
C ASP A 216 0.48 -23.25 9.98
N VAL A 217 0.52 -22.58 8.82
CA VAL A 217 -0.07 -23.11 7.58
C VAL A 217 0.92 -23.84 6.70
N ARG A 218 2.22 -23.81 7.03
CA ARG A 218 3.28 -24.44 6.22
C ARG A 218 3.09 -25.96 6.04
N PRO A 219 2.66 -26.75 7.05
CA PRO A 219 2.41 -28.18 6.87
C PRO A 219 1.29 -28.47 5.85
N LEU A 220 0.43 -27.49 5.56
CA LEU A 220 -0.73 -27.65 4.69
C LEU A 220 -0.39 -27.47 3.21
N LEU A 221 0.80 -26.93 2.88
CA LEU A 221 1.18 -26.57 1.51
C LEU A 221 1.04 -27.74 0.53
N GLY A 222 1.48 -28.94 0.92
CA GLY A 222 1.42 -30.15 0.08
C GLY A 222 0.00 -30.64 -0.20
N SER A 223 -0.97 -30.25 0.63
CA SER A 223 -2.39 -30.64 0.51
C SER A 223 -3.31 -29.45 0.25
N ALA A 224 -2.76 -28.26 -0.06
CA ALA A 224 -3.51 -27.02 -0.15
C ALA A 224 -4.69 -27.11 -1.14
N LYS A 225 -4.49 -27.75 -2.29
CA LYS A 225 -5.54 -27.95 -3.30
C LYS A 225 -6.69 -28.80 -2.78
N THR A 226 -6.37 -29.89 -2.08
CA THR A 226 -7.37 -30.81 -1.51
C THR A 226 -8.12 -30.14 -0.36
N LEU A 227 -7.39 -29.50 0.57
CA LEU A 227 -7.98 -28.79 1.71
C LEU A 227 -8.86 -27.61 1.28
N ALA A 228 -8.49 -26.93 0.20
CA ALA A 228 -9.28 -25.84 -0.35
C ALA A 228 -10.57 -26.31 -1.04
N ASN A 229 -10.67 -27.58 -1.45
CA ASN A 229 -11.85 -28.16 -2.09
C ASN A 229 -12.43 -27.29 -3.22
N GLY A 230 -11.57 -26.79 -4.11
CA GLY A 230 -11.96 -25.91 -5.22
C GLY A 230 -12.12 -24.42 -4.87
N ASN A 231 -12.01 -24.02 -3.60
CA ASN A 231 -12.00 -22.62 -3.20
C ASN A 231 -10.62 -21.98 -3.40
N SER A 232 -10.47 -21.20 -4.48
CA SER A 232 -9.19 -20.56 -4.82
C SER A 232 -8.71 -19.55 -3.77
N SER A 233 -9.61 -18.93 -3.00
CA SER A 233 -9.23 -17.99 -1.93
C SER A 233 -8.61 -18.73 -0.74
N VAL A 234 -9.18 -19.88 -0.33
CA VAL A 234 -8.60 -20.74 0.72
C VAL A 234 -7.26 -21.30 0.27
N GLN A 235 -7.17 -21.82 -0.96
CA GLN A 235 -5.90 -22.29 -1.51
C GLN A 235 -4.86 -21.16 -1.51
N GLY A 236 -5.27 -19.97 -1.93
CA GLY A 236 -4.46 -18.77 -1.93
C GLY A 236 -3.92 -18.45 -0.53
N MET A 237 -4.75 -18.47 0.52
CA MET A 237 -4.28 -18.19 1.88
C MET A 237 -3.22 -19.17 2.36
N ILE A 238 -3.38 -20.47 2.08
CA ILE A 238 -2.40 -21.50 2.43
C ILE A 238 -1.08 -21.28 1.70
N GLN A 239 -1.11 -20.86 0.43
CA GLN A 239 0.09 -20.66 -0.39
C GLN A 239 0.75 -19.29 -0.18
N GLY A 240 -0.05 -18.29 0.16
CA GLY A 240 0.34 -16.88 0.24
C GLY A 240 1.01 -16.48 1.55
N TYR A 241 0.80 -17.25 2.62
CA TYR A 241 1.30 -16.98 3.97
C TYR A 241 1.93 -18.23 4.60
N ASP A 242 2.79 -18.01 5.58
CA ASP A 242 3.39 -19.06 6.40
C ASP A 242 2.67 -19.18 7.77
N PHE A 243 2.16 -18.05 8.27
CA PHE A 243 1.36 -18.00 9.50
C PHE A 243 0.13 -17.10 9.33
N VAL A 244 -0.94 -17.46 10.03
CA VAL A 244 -2.14 -16.63 10.19
C VAL A 244 -2.35 -16.39 11.68
N LEU A 245 -2.27 -15.14 12.12
CA LEU A 245 -2.57 -14.69 13.46
C LEU A 245 -3.98 -14.10 13.48
N VAL A 246 -4.87 -14.73 14.24
CA VAL A 246 -6.24 -14.26 14.46
C VAL A 246 -6.36 -13.66 15.85
N ILE A 247 -6.71 -12.38 15.89
CA ILE A 247 -7.06 -11.64 17.09
C ILE A 247 -8.58 -11.82 17.31
N PRO A 248 -9.03 -12.28 18.48
CA PRO A 248 -10.43 -12.60 18.71
C PRO A 248 -11.32 -11.36 18.76
N ASP A 249 -10.80 -10.22 19.23
CA ASP A 249 -11.53 -8.95 19.27
C ASP A 249 -10.56 -7.79 18.99
N GLY A 250 -10.77 -7.10 17.87
CA GLY A 250 -9.98 -5.95 17.46
C GLY A 250 -10.58 -4.65 18.00
N SER A 251 -9.71 -3.72 18.38
CA SER A 251 -10.12 -2.34 18.69
C SER A 251 -9.73 -1.41 17.53
N ALA A 252 -10.59 -0.44 17.25
CA ALA A 252 -10.20 0.64 16.35
C ALA A 252 -8.95 1.33 16.90
N THR A 253 -7.98 1.59 16.03
CA THR A 253 -6.81 2.38 16.39
C THR A 253 -7.28 3.75 16.86
N SER A 254 -6.93 4.15 18.08
CA SER A 254 -7.03 5.55 18.49
C SER A 254 -5.99 6.35 17.70
N ASP A 255 -6.38 7.47 17.09
CA ASP A 255 -5.47 8.31 16.31
C ASP A 255 -4.13 8.53 17.07
N LEU A 256 -3.01 8.35 16.37
CA LEU A 256 -1.66 8.72 16.83
C LEU A 256 -1.44 10.22 16.66
#